data_AF-A0A165EHH5-F1
#
_entry.id   AF-A0A165EHH5-F1
#
_cell.length_a   1.000
_cell.length_b   1.000
_cell.length_c   1.000
_cell.angle_alpha   90.00
_cell.angle_beta   90.00
_cell.angle_gamma   90.00
#
_symmetry.space_group_name_H-M   'P 1'
#
loop_
_entity.id
_entity.type
_entity.pdbx_description
1 polymer ?
#
loop_
_entity_poly.entity_id
_entity_poly.type
_entity_poly.pdbx_seq_one_letter_code
_entity_poly.pdbx_strand_id
1 'polypeptide(L)'
;MCSDTDRSALLPPGSAVPDTAFFRTWSEELAQESVTGENWARWIGRCRWWNVTAGEVYRGPWTRAEGLRKTKFPVLFFSQDADPVTPLSAAISMSSGFGDSATLVINKGYGHCSYSHPSMCVAKTMRAYFFDGVVPEYGTKCESDPGQLFPQDPGALADHVSAMSAEDREIWDALQTLAASEGGEWF
;
A
#
# COMPACT_ATOMS: atom_id res chain seq x y z
N MET A 1 12.38 6.97 3.30
CA MET A 1 12.64 5.51 3.37
C MET A 1 13.92 5.12 4.12
N CYS A 2 14.81 6.07 4.45
CA CYS A 2 15.92 5.82 5.39
C CYS A 2 15.52 6.27 6.80
N SER A 3 14.44 5.68 7.33
CA SER A 3 13.80 6.14 8.59
C SER A 3 14.70 5.97 9.82
N ASP A 4 15.70 5.11 9.74
CA ASP A 4 16.73 4.98 10.76
C ASP A 4 18.08 4.74 10.08
N THR A 5 19.01 5.67 10.25
CA THR A 5 20.37 5.57 9.70
C THR A 5 21.37 5.12 10.76
N ASP A 6 20.91 4.76 11.96
CA ASP A 6 21.73 4.10 12.97
C ASP A 6 22.11 2.69 12.48
N ARG A 7 23.41 2.50 12.25
CA ARG A 7 23.96 1.22 11.77
C ARG A 7 23.73 0.07 12.77
N SER A 8 23.58 0.37 14.05
CA SER A 8 23.32 -0.61 15.09
C SER A 8 21.85 -1.06 15.14
N ALA A 9 20.91 -0.21 14.72
CA ALA A 9 19.49 -0.55 14.68
C ALA A 9 19.15 -1.50 13.51
N LEU A 10 20.00 -1.52 12.49
CA LEU A 10 19.77 -2.26 11.26
C LEU A 10 20.50 -3.61 11.21
N LEU A 11 21.19 -4.00 12.28
CA LEU A 11 21.96 -5.23 12.40
C LEU A 11 21.77 -5.85 13.79
N PRO A 12 21.78 -7.19 13.92
CA PRO A 12 21.86 -7.81 15.23
C PRO A 12 23.08 -7.28 16.02
N PRO A 13 22.96 -7.11 17.35
CA PRO A 13 24.09 -6.70 18.18
C PRO A 13 25.31 -7.61 17.97
N GLY A 14 26.45 -7.03 17.64
CA GLY A 14 27.70 -7.76 17.39
C GLY A 14 27.92 -8.24 15.94
N SER A 15 26.98 -7.97 15.02
CA SER A 15 27.21 -8.20 13.59
C SER A 15 28.18 -7.17 12.99
N ALA A 16 29.01 -7.61 12.06
CA ALA A 16 29.82 -6.71 11.24
C ALA A 16 28.91 -5.84 10.35
N VAL A 17 29.31 -4.60 10.09
CA VAL A 17 28.60 -3.74 9.13
C VAL A 17 28.73 -4.38 7.75
N PRO A 18 27.62 -4.76 7.08
CA PRO A 18 27.70 -5.43 5.80
C PRO A 18 28.29 -4.51 4.73
N ASP A 19 29.16 -5.08 3.91
CA ASP A 19 29.81 -4.41 2.79
C ASP A 19 28.99 -4.56 1.50
N THR A 20 29.50 -3.99 0.40
CA THR A 20 28.83 -4.08 -0.91
C THR A 20 28.70 -5.50 -1.43
N ALA A 21 29.60 -6.42 -1.05
CA ALA A 21 29.54 -7.81 -1.45
C ALA A 21 28.39 -8.54 -0.75
N PHE A 22 28.22 -8.31 0.56
CA PHE A 22 27.06 -8.82 1.30
C PHE A 22 25.74 -8.35 0.68
N PHE A 23 25.61 -7.04 0.40
CA PHE A 23 24.37 -6.50 -0.17
C PHE A 23 24.03 -7.09 -1.53
N ARG A 24 25.03 -7.35 -2.37
CA ARG A 24 24.81 -8.02 -3.66
C ARG A 24 24.27 -9.43 -3.46
N THR A 25 24.92 -10.25 -2.63
CA THR A 25 24.46 -11.62 -2.37
C THR A 25 23.06 -11.66 -1.75
N TRP A 26 22.79 -10.80 -0.76
CA TRP A 26 21.46 -10.69 -0.17
C TRP A 26 20.39 -10.26 -1.20
N SER A 27 20.73 -9.35 -2.12
CA SER A 27 19.83 -8.94 -3.20
C SER A 27 19.55 -10.08 -4.17
N GLU A 28 20.55 -10.89 -4.51
CA GLU A 28 20.41 -12.08 -5.37
C GLU A 28 19.55 -13.16 -4.71
N GLU A 29 19.72 -13.39 -3.40
CA GLU A 29 18.87 -14.29 -2.61
C GLU A 29 17.41 -13.83 -2.62
N LEU A 30 17.16 -12.55 -2.36
CA LEU A 30 15.80 -12.00 -2.40
C LEU A 30 15.17 -12.06 -3.80
N ALA A 31 15.96 -12.02 -4.87
CA ALA A 31 15.48 -12.22 -6.23
C ALA A 31 14.93 -13.63 -6.46
N GLN A 32 15.41 -14.63 -5.72
CA GLN A 32 14.89 -16.00 -5.79
C GLN A 32 13.57 -16.18 -5.03
N GLU A 33 13.37 -15.38 -3.98
CA GLU A 33 12.17 -15.45 -3.13
C GLU A 33 11.00 -14.62 -3.68
N SER A 34 11.27 -13.48 -4.31
CA SER A 34 10.24 -12.56 -4.82
C SER A 34 10.69 -11.80 -6.06
N VAL A 35 9.76 -11.65 -7.01
CA VAL A 35 9.95 -10.85 -8.24
C VAL A 35 10.26 -9.38 -7.98
N THR A 36 9.97 -8.88 -6.78
CA THR A 36 10.32 -7.50 -6.35
C THR A 36 11.43 -7.46 -5.31
N GLY A 37 11.94 -8.62 -4.87
CA GLY A 37 12.89 -8.74 -3.75
C GLY A 37 14.18 -7.98 -3.98
N GLU A 38 14.83 -8.18 -5.14
CA GLU A 38 16.03 -7.43 -5.55
C GLU A 38 15.76 -5.91 -5.62
N ASN A 39 14.61 -5.51 -6.17
CA ASN A 39 14.27 -4.09 -6.28
C ASN A 39 14.17 -3.45 -4.89
N TRP A 40 13.49 -4.09 -3.95
CA TRP A 40 13.39 -3.64 -2.56
C TRP A 40 14.74 -3.65 -1.85
N ALA A 41 15.55 -4.69 -2.05
CA ALA A 41 16.90 -4.79 -1.51
C ALA A 41 17.78 -3.62 -1.95
N ARG A 42 17.73 -3.30 -3.25
CA ARG A 42 18.46 -2.17 -3.84
C ARG A 42 17.93 -0.83 -3.34
N TRP A 43 16.62 -0.67 -3.22
CA TRP A 43 15.99 0.59 -2.79
C TRP A 43 16.31 0.92 -1.33
N ILE A 44 16.09 -0.03 -0.43
CA ILE A 44 16.36 0.12 1.01
C ILE A 44 17.88 0.06 1.30
N GLY A 45 18.62 -0.77 0.57
CA GLY A 45 20.07 -0.94 0.74
C GLY A 45 20.84 0.38 0.60
N ARG A 46 20.39 1.30 -0.26
CA ARG A 46 20.99 2.64 -0.40
C ARG A 46 21.06 3.41 0.92
N CYS A 47 20.09 3.22 1.81
CA CYS A 47 20.07 3.86 3.12
C CYS A 47 21.23 3.45 4.02
N ARG A 48 21.86 2.30 3.76
CA ARG A 48 22.96 1.75 4.57
C ARG A 48 24.27 2.50 4.38
N TRP A 49 24.44 3.11 3.20
CA TRP A 49 25.57 3.98 2.88
C TRP A 49 25.25 5.46 3.09
N TRP A 50 24.02 5.78 3.47
CA TRP A 50 23.61 7.15 3.76
C TRP A 50 24.33 7.65 5.02
N ASN A 51 25.07 8.76 4.90
CA ASN A 51 25.88 9.32 5.99
C ASN A 51 25.18 10.46 6.74
N VAL A 52 23.93 10.79 6.38
CA VAL A 52 23.13 11.80 7.06
C VAL A 52 22.31 11.14 8.16
N THR A 53 22.31 11.74 9.34
CA THR A 53 21.44 11.30 10.44
C THR A 53 19.99 11.62 10.09
N ALA A 54 19.12 10.61 10.14
CA ALA A 54 17.69 10.82 9.94
C ALA A 54 17.14 11.76 11.02
N GLY A 55 16.46 12.83 10.62
CA GLY A 55 15.86 13.80 11.55
C GLY A 55 14.62 13.26 12.26
N GLU A 56 13.94 12.31 11.62
CA GLU A 56 12.76 11.65 12.16
C GLU A 56 13.04 10.16 12.28
N VAL A 57 13.24 9.72 13.51
CA VAL A 57 13.44 8.30 13.80
C VAL A 57 12.42 7.83 14.81
N TYR A 58 11.62 6.85 14.41
CA TYR A 58 10.68 6.21 15.30
C TYR A 58 11.42 5.22 16.20
N ARG A 59 11.48 5.51 17.50
CA ARG A 59 12.12 4.67 18.54
C ARG A 59 11.11 3.85 19.35
N GLY A 60 9.81 4.11 19.13
CA GLY A 60 8.71 3.49 19.83
C GLY A 60 8.64 3.76 21.34
N PRO A 61 7.69 3.11 22.03
CA PRO A 61 6.53 2.42 21.43
C PRO A 61 5.52 3.44 20.87
N TRP A 62 4.60 2.97 20.03
CA TRP A 62 3.36 3.70 19.72
C TRP A 62 2.52 3.66 20.99
N THR A 63 2.84 4.51 21.98
CA THR A 63 2.17 4.46 23.29
C THR A 63 0.78 5.06 23.18
N ARG A 64 -0.21 4.17 23.38
CA ARG A 64 -1.63 4.31 23.02
C ARG A 64 -2.55 4.92 24.09
N ALA A 65 -2.07 5.80 24.97
CA ALA A 65 -2.97 6.32 26.00
C ALA A 65 -4.15 7.09 25.36
N GLU A 66 -3.88 8.06 24.47
CA GLU A 66 -4.93 8.72 23.66
C GLU A 66 -4.47 9.14 22.24
N GLY A 67 -3.18 9.13 21.92
CA GLY A 67 -2.61 9.88 20.76
C GLY A 67 -2.91 9.36 19.35
N LEU A 68 -3.21 8.06 19.18
CA LEU A 68 -3.67 7.50 17.90
C LEU A 68 -5.17 7.15 17.90
N ARG A 69 -5.79 7.06 19.08
CA ARG A 69 -7.13 6.50 19.25
C ARG A 69 -8.26 7.53 19.22
N LYS A 70 -7.93 8.82 19.12
CA LYS A 70 -8.90 9.93 19.14
C LYS A 70 -8.63 10.86 17.99
N THR A 71 -8.99 10.44 16.79
CA THR A 71 -9.05 11.36 15.65
C THR A 71 -10.38 12.11 15.67
N LYS A 72 -10.45 13.30 15.07
CA LYS A 72 -11.71 14.06 14.95
C LYS A 72 -12.72 13.34 14.06
N PHE A 73 -12.22 12.54 13.13
CA PHE A 73 -12.99 11.74 12.17
C PHE A 73 -12.25 10.42 11.93
N PRO A 74 -12.94 9.27 11.81
CA PRO A 74 -12.28 7.97 11.66
C PRO A 74 -11.37 7.92 10.44
N VAL A 75 -10.16 7.37 10.59
CA VAL A 75 -9.22 7.19 9.48
C VAL A 75 -9.63 5.96 8.66
N LEU A 76 -9.85 6.15 7.36
CA LEU A 76 -10.11 5.07 6.43
C LEU A 76 -8.81 4.56 5.79
N PHE A 77 -8.49 3.30 6.07
CA PHE A 77 -7.41 2.57 5.39
C PHE A 77 -7.97 1.78 4.21
N PHE A 78 -7.21 1.74 3.12
CA PHE A 78 -7.44 0.85 1.99
C PHE A 78 -6.24 -0.07 1.81
N SER A 79 -6.49 -1.33 1.48
CA SER A 79 -5.42 -2.29 1.20
C SER A 79 -5.86 -3.28 0.14
N GLN A 80 -4.95 -3.62 -0.77
CA GLN A 80 -5.10 -4.81 -1.61
C GLN A 80 -4.72 -6.04 -0.79
N ASP A 81 -5.44 -7.14 -0.94
CA ASP A 81 -5.08 -8.40 -0.28
C ASP A 81 -3.76 -8.99 -0.79
N ALA A 82 -3.36 -8.68 -2.03
CA ALA A 82 -2.07 -9.00 -2.61
C ALA A 82 -1.22 -7.76 -2.97
N ASP A 83 -1.03 -6.84 -2.02
CA ASP A 83 -0.07 -5.71 -2.11
C ASP A 83 1.37 -6.18 -1.82
N PRO A 84 2.32 -6.07 -2.77
CA PRO A 84 3.70 -6.53 -2.58
C PRO A 84 4.60 -5.52 -1.84
N VAL A 85 4.08 -4.32 -1.51
CA VAL A 85 4.85 -3.20 -0.94
C VAL A 85 4.36 -2.87 0.47
N THR A 86 3.05 -2.69 0.63
CA THR A 86 2.38 -2.47 1.91
C THR A 86 1.34 -3.57 2.15
N PRO A 87 1.77 -4.78 2.55
CA PRO A 87 0.89 -5.94 2.61
C PRO A 87 -0.28 -5.73 3.57
N LEU A 88 -1.37 -6.45 3.37
CA LEU A 88 -2.59 -6.38 4.20
C LEU A 88 -2.30 -6.50 5.71
N SER A 89 -1.32 -7.32 6.11
CA SER A 89 -0.88 -7.43 7.50
C SER A 89 -0.38 -6.10 8.08
N ALA A 90 0.30 -5.27 7.29
CA ALA A 90 0.74 -3.94 7.68
C ALA A 90 -0.45 -2.99 7.83
N ALA A 91 -1.43 -3.03 6.91
CA ALA A 91 -2.65 -2.23 7.00
C ALA A 91 -3.49 -2.60 8.24
N ILE A 92 -3.62 -3.90 8.56
CA ILE A 92 -4.25 -4.39 9.79
C ILE A 92 -3.49 -3.88 11.03
N SER A 93 -2.16 -4.00 11.02
CA SER A 93 -1.33 -3.54 12.14
C SER A 93 -1.51 -2.03 12.38
N MET A 94 -1.44 -1.22 11.33
CA MET A 94 -1.60 0.23 11.40
C MET A 94 -2.99 0.64 11.86
N SER A 95 -4.05 0.13 11.22
CA SER A 95 -5.44 0.43 11.60
C SER A 95 -5.73 0.04 13.06
N SER A 96 -5.22 -1.11 13.52
CA SER A 96 -5.35 -1.52 14.93
C SER A 96 -4.72 -0.52 15.93
N GLY A 97 -3.72 0.26 15.48
CA GLY A 97 -3.10 1.32 16.27
C GLY A 97 -4.06 2.45 16.63
N PHE A 98 -5.02 2.73 15.75
CA PHE A 98 -6.04 3.78 15.90
C PHE A 98 -7.30 3.29 16.65
N GLY A 99 -7.44 1.99 16.90
CA GLY A 99 -8.62 1.43 17.58
C GLY A 99 -9.91 1.79 16.83
N ASP A 100 -10.94 2.21 17.58
CA ASP A 100 -12.25 2.56 17.01
C ASP A 100 -12.25 3.86 16.18
N SER A 101 -11.13 4.58 16.14
CA SER A 101 -10.92 5.76 15.29
C SER A 101 -10.37 5.41 13.90
N ALA A 102 -10.43 4.16 13.48
CA ALA A 102 -10.09 3.76 12.12
C ALA A 102 -10.97 2.62 11.60
N THR A 103 -11.09 2.56 10.29
CA THR A 103 -11.69 1.45 9.56
C THR A 103 -10.76 0.99 8.43
N LEU A 104 -11.00 -0.20 7.90
CA LEU A 104 -10.19 -0.80 6.84
C LEU A 104 -11.10 -1.39 5.77
N VAL A 105 -10.88 -1.00 4.52
CA VAL A 105 -11.47 -1.62 3.33
C VAL A 105 -10.41 -2.49 2.67
N ILE A 106 -10.77 -3.73 2.36
CA ILE A 106 -9.90 -4.71 1.72
C ILE A 106 -10.41 -4.92 0.30
N ASN A 107 -9.60 -4.56 -0.68
CA ASN A 107 -9.86 -4.90 -2.07
C ASN A 107 -9.19 -6.22 -2.41
N LYS A 108 -9.93 -7.14 -3.02
CA LYS A 108 -9.38 -8.39 -3.51
C LYS A 108 -8.72 -8.15 -4.87
N GLY A 109 -7.42 -7.88 -4.85
CA GLY A 109 -6.70 -7.37 -5.99
C GLY A 109 -5.19 -7.40 -5.80
N TYR A 110 -4.47 -7.01 -6.84
CA TYR A 110 -3.02 -7.14 -6.90
C TYR A 110 -2.36 -5.77 -7.06
N GLY A 111 -1.10 -5.68 -6.63
CA GLY A 111 -0.29 -4.49 -6.83
C GLY A 111 -0.36 -3.50 -5.67
N HIS A 112 0.39 -2.42 -5.80
CA HIS A 112 0.57 -1.46 -4.72
C HIS A 112 -0.43 -0.31 -4.79
N CYS A 113 -0.98 0.04 -3.62
CA CYS A 113 -2.01 1.06 -3.41
C CYS A 113 -3.40 0.67 -3.94
N SER A 114 -4.38 1.52 -3.68
CA SER A 114 -5.80 1.25 -3.95
C SER A 114 -6.17 1.30 -5.43
N TYR A 115 -5.34 1.89 -6.28
CA TYR A 115 -5.58 2.12 -7.70
C TYR A 115 -4.85 1.13 -8.62
N SER A 116 -3.94 0.28 -8.11
CA SER A 116 -3.20 -0.68 -8.96
C SER A 116 -4.09 -1.75 -9.57
N HIS A 117 -5.16 -2.12 -8.86
CA HIS A 117 -6.22 -2.97 -9.37
C HIS A 117 -7.55 -2.24 -9.13
N PRO A 118 -7.98 -1.41 -10.10
CA PRO A 118 -9.16 -0.58 -9.96
C PRO A 118 -10.43 -1.37 -9.61
N SER A 119 -11.27 -0.75 -8.77
CA SER A 119 -12.54 -1.29 -8.31
C SER A 119 -13.52 -0.14 -8.07
N MET A 120 -14.70 -0.20 -8.68
CA MET A 120 -15.79 0.74 -8.48
C MET A 120 -16.31 0.70 -7.04
N CYS A 121 -16.24 -0.46 -6.38
CA CYS A 121 -16.55 -0.58 -4.95
C CYS A 121 -15.61 0.31 -4.11
N VAL A 122 -14.30 0.24 -4.38
CA VAL A 122 -13.30 1.08 -3.71
C VAL A 122 -13.51 2.55 -4.04
N ALA A 123 -13.68 2.90 -5.31
CA ALA A 123 -13.84 4.29 -5.75
C ALA A 123 -15.09 4.95 -5.17
N LYS A 124 -16.23 4.24 -5.16
CA LYS A 124 -17.47 4.71 -4.52
C LYS A 124 -17.31 4.87 -3.02
N THR A 125 -16.62 3.95 -2.36
CA THR A 125 -16.36 4.04 -0.91
C THR A 125 -15.48 5.25 -0.58
N MET A 126 -14.41 5.47 -1.37
CA MET A 126 -13.54 6.63 -1.23
C MET A 126 -14.32 7.94 -1.44
N ARG A 127 -15.15 8.00 -2.49
CA ARG A 127 -16.01 9.15 -2.75
C ARG A 127 -16.98 9.41 -1.60
N ALA A 128 -17.71 8.40 -1.13
CA ALA A 128 -18.67 8.55 -0.03
C ALA A 128 -17.99 8.98 1.28
N TYR A 129 -16.77 8.50 1.54
CA TYR A 129 -15.99 8.94 2.70
C TYR A 129 -15.61 10.42 2.62
N PHE A 130 -15.10 10.88 1.47
CA PHE A 130 -14.65 12.28 1.32
C PHE A 130 -15.78 13.29 1.13
N PHE A 131 -16.84 12.95 0.39
CA PHE A 131 -17.93 13.88 0.07
C PHE A 131 -19.07 13.83 1.08
N ASP A 132 -19.41 12.64 1.56
CA ASP A 132 -20.60 12.44 2.41
C ASP A 132 -20.23 12.14 3.87
N GLY A 133 -18.95 11.94 4.18
CA GLY A 133 -18.51 11.55 5.52
C GLY A 133 -18.99 10.15 5.93
N VAL A 134 -19.26 9.27 4.96
CA VAL A 134 -19.68 7.89 5.24
C VAL A 134 -18.45 7.04 5.58
N VAL A 135 -18.45 6.46 6.77
CA VAL A 135 -17.38 5.58 7.25
C VAL A 135 -17.82 4.13 7.07
N PRO A 136 -17.13 3.31 6.26
CA PRO A 136 -17.48 1.90 6.08
C PRO A 136 -17.17 1.07 7.33
N GLU A 137 -17.85 -0.07 7.47
CA GLU A 137 -17.55 -1.02 8.54
C GLU A 137 -16.13 -1.58 8.41
N TYR A 138 -15.47 -1.85 9.55
CA TYR A 138 -14.13 -2.41 9.56
C TYR A 138 -14.12 -3.79 8.87
N GLY A 139 -13.21 -3.96 7.92
CA GLY A 139 -13.07 -5.20 7.15
C GLY A 139 -14.05 -5.32 5.99
N THR A 140 -14.69 -4.22 5.57
CA THR A 140 -15.49 -4.16 4.33
C THR A 140 -14.65 -4.70 3.17
N LYS A 141 -15.21 -5.65 2.42
CA LYS A 141 -14.53 -6.29 1.29
C LYS A 141 -15.08 -5.76 -0.03
N CYS A 142 -14.17 -5.37 -0.92
CA CYS A 142 -14.44 -5.07 -2.31
C CYS A 142 -13.83 -6.15 -3.19
N GLU A 143 -14.49 -6.45 -4.30
CA GLU A 143 -13.92 -7.24 -5.39
C GLU A 143 -13.43 -6.28 -6.48
N SER A 144 -12.36 -6.65 -7.17
CA SER A 144 -11.94 -5.92 -8.38
C SER A 144 -12.95 -6.08 -9.51
N ASP A 145 -13.04 -5.07 -10.37
CA ASP A 145 -13.91 -5.10 -11.53
C ASP A 145 -13.41 -6.10 -12.59
N PRO A 146 -14.32 -6.75 -13.34
CA PRO A 146 -13.95 -7.82 -14.27
C PRO A 146 -13.17 -7.29 -15.48
N GLY A 147 -12.28 -8.13 -16.01
CA GLY A 147 -11.64 -7.91 -17.31
C GLY A 147 -10.47 -6.93 -17.31
N GLN A 148 -10.05 -6.42 -16.16
CA GLN A 148 -9.02 -5.39 -16.07
C GLN A 148 -7.58 -5.93 -16.05
N LEU A 149 -7.29 -6.86 -15.13
CA LEU A 149 -6.02 -7.59 -15.09
C LEU A 149 -6.31 -9.05 -15.41
N PHE A 150 -5.74 -9.55 -16.52
CA PHE A 150 -5.96 -10.90 -17.03
C PHE A 150 -7.42 -11.19 -17.44
N PRO A 151 -7.96 -10.51 -18.46
CA PRO A 151 -9.32 -10.76 -18.94
C PRO A 151 -9.49 -12.22 -19.37
N GLN A 152 -10.29 -12.96 -18.60
CA GLN A 152 -10.73 -14.31 -18.98
C GLN A 152 -11.71 -14.26 -20.17
N ASP A 153 -12.42 -13.15 -20.28
CA ASP A 153 -13.29 -12.80 -21.39
C ASP A 153 -12.89 -11.40 -21.89
N PRO A 154 -12.40 -11.27 -23.15
CA PRO A 154 -12.02 -9.98 -23.74
C PRO A 154 -13.15 -8.94 -23.76
N GLY A 155 -14.42 -9.35 -23.74
CA GLY A 155 -15.57 -8.45 -23.73
C GLY A 155 -15.99 -7.97 -22.34
N ALA A 156 -15.59 -8.68 -21.28
CA ALA A 156 -16.13 -8.46 -19.94
C ALA A 156 -15.91 -7.04 -19.40
N LEU A 157 -14.76 -6.42 -19.71
CA LEU A 157 -14.49 -5.05 -19.29
C LEU A 157 -15.40 -4.06 -20.03
N ALA A 158 -15.54 -4.21 -21.35
CA ALA A 158 -16.38 -3.33 -22.17
C ALA A 158 -17.86 -3.46 -21.78
N ASP A 159 -18.33 -4.68 -21.54
CA ASP A 159 -19.70 -4.94 -21.07
C ASP A 159 -19.94 -4.36 -19.68
N HIS A 160 -18.98 -4.52 -18.77
CA HIS A 160 -19.05 -3.97 -17.42
C HIS A 160 -19.16 -2.44 -17.44
N VAL A 161 -18.30 -1.76 -18.22
CA VAL A 161 -18.33 -0.30 -18.37
C VAL A 161 -19.60 0.16 -19.09
N SER A 162 -20.09 -0.58 -20.08
CA SER A 162 -21.32 -0.24 -20.81
C SER A 162 -22.57 -0.33 -19.94
N ALA A 163 -22.57 -1.24 -18.96
CA ALA A 163 -23.66 -1.41 -18.00
C ALA A 163 -23.69 -0.34 -16.90
N MET A 164 -22.65 0.49 -16.76
CA MET A 164 -22.59 1.55 -15.75
C MET A 164 -23.54 2.72 -16.06
N SER A 165 -23.97 3.39 -15.00
CA SER A 165 -24.67 4.69 -15.11
C SER A 165 -23.73 5.77 -15.67
N ALA A 166 -24.29 6.91 -16.10
CA ALA A 166 -23.47 8.04 -16.55
C ALA A 166 -22.51 8.54 -15.45
N GLU A 167 -23.02 8.65 -14.22
CA GLU A 167 -22.23 9.03 -13.06
C GLU A 167 -21.13 8.01 -12.72
N ASP A 168 -21.45 6.72 -12.79
CA ASP A 168 -20.47 5.66 -12.54
C ASP A 168 -19.36 5.63 -13.59
N ARG A 169 -19.68 5.96 -14.85
CA ARG A 169 -18.67 6.10 -15.91
C ARG A 169 -17.72 7.27 -15.66
N GLU A 170 -18.20 8.39 -15.14
CA GLU A 170 -17.33 9.51 -14.76
C GLU A 170 -16.34 9.12 -13.66
N ILE A 171 -16.82 8.38 -12.65
CA ILE A 171 -15.96 7.85 -11.57
C ILE A 171 -14.94 6.85 -12.13
N TRP A 172 -15.39 5.96 -13.00
CA TRP A 172 -14.54 4.98 -13.66
C TRP A 172 -13.43 5.67 -14.46
N ASP A 173 -13.74 6.66 -15.28
CA ASP A 173 -12.75 7.38 -16.09
C ASP A 173 -11.72 8.11 -15.20
N ALA A 174 -12.17 8.71 -14.09
CA ALA A 174 -11.28 9.32 -13.11
C ALA A 174 -10.34 8.29 -12.46
N LEU A 175 -10.86 7.12 -12.09
CA LEU A 175 -10.09 6.02 -11.52
C LEU A 175 -9.05 5.48 -12.51
N GLN A 176 -9.42 5.32 -13.78
CA GLN A 176 -8.51 4.91 -14.85
C GLN A 176 -7.42 5.95 -15.09
N THR A 177 -7.76 7.24 -15.01
CA THR A 177 -6.79 8.34 -15.13
C THR A 177 -5.76 8.29 -13.99
N LEU A 178 -6.21 8.07 -12.75
CA LEU A 178 -5.33 7.90 -11.59
C LEU A 178 -4.40 6.70 -11.77
N ALA A 179 -4.95 5.54 -12.14
CA ALA A 179 -4.17 4.33 -12.38
C ALA A 179 -3.13 4.51 -13.49
N ALA A 180 -3.46 5.24 -14.55
CA ALA A 180 -2.55 5.53 -15.65
C ALA A 180 -1.46 6.56 -15.30
N SER A 181 -1.76 7.53 -14.43
CA SER A 181 -0.82 8.61 -14.06
C SER A 181 0.45 8.12 -13.35
N GLU A 182 0.35 7.00 -12.64
CA GLU A 182 1.47 6.43 -11.87
C GLU A 182 2.37 5.50 -12.69
N GLY A 183 1.88 5.00 -13.84
CA GLY A 183 2.65 4.12 -14.72
C GLY A 183 3.85 4.81 -15.40
N GLY A 184 3.90 6.15 -15.37
CA GLY A 184 4.96 6.95 -16.00
C GLY A 184 6.04 7.49 -15.06
N GLU A 185 5.86 7.43 -13.73
CA GLU A 185 6.73 8.12 -12.78
C GLU A 185 7.62 7.20 -11.92
N TRP A 186 7.40 5.88 -11.95
CA TRP A 186 8.07 4.94 -11.03
C TRP A 186 8.85 3.80 -11.69
N PHE A 187 9.13 3.86 -12.99
CA PHE A 187 10.09 2.98 -13.67
C PHE A 187 11.12 3.74 -14.50
#